data_AF-A0A367LUI1-F1
#
_entry.id   AF-A0A367LUI1-F1
#
_cell.length_a   1.000
_cell.length_b   1.000
_cell.length_c   1.000
_cell.angle_alpha   90.00
_cell.angle_beta   90.00
_cell.angle_gamma   90.00
#
_symmetry.space_group_name_H-M   'P 1'
#
loop_
_entity.id
_entity.type
_entity.pdbx_description
1 polymer ?
#
loop_
_entity_poly.entity_id
_entity_poly.type
_entity_poly.pdbx_seq_one_letter_code
_entity_poly.pdbx_strand_id
1 'polypeptide(L)' 'ADVYKRQTYGFIPPLGKGEDAPLVHESGGFYLVAARKEERILPGSVVRDALTEKVEEIETAQSRKVYKKERDQLKDE' A
#
# COMPACT_ATOMS: atom_id res chain seq x y z
N ALA A 1 -5.96 7.37 2.54
CA ALA A 1 -4.65 7.07 3.17
C ALA A 1 -4.23 5.61 2.98
N ASP A 2 -5.06 4.62 3.34
CA ASP A 2 -4.64 3.19 3.31
C ASP A 2 -4.69 2.48 1.94
N VAL A 3 -5.36 3.06 0.94
CA VAL A 3 -5.48 2.44 -0.39
C VAL A 3 -4.14 2.45 -1.15
N TYR A 4 -3.28 3.43 -0.87
CA TYR A 4 -1.99 3.61 -1.54
C TYR A 4 -0.80 3.01 -0.78
N LYS A 5 -1.04 2.42 0.40
CA LYS A 5 0.01 1.71 1.16
C LYS A 5 0.33 0.41 0.42
N ARG A 6 1.26 0.50 -0.53
CA ARG A 6 1.63 -0.58 -1.46
C ARG A 6 2.12 -1.82 -0.75
N GLN A 7 2.86 -1.65 0.34
CA GLN A 7 3.48 -2.77 1.05
C GLN A 7 3.55 -2.50 2.56
N THR A 8 3.33 -3.53 3.36
CA THR A 8 3.69 -3.59 4.79
C THR A 8 4.72 -4.67 4.99
N TYR A 9 5.63 -4.47 5.95
CA TYR A 9 6.65 -5.45 6.31
C TYR A 9 6.83 -5.43 7.82
N GLY A 10 6.86 -6.61 8.44
CA GLY A 10 7.00 -6.71 9.89
C GLY A 10 7.25 -8.13 10.36
N PHE A 11 7.67 -8.24 11.62
CA PHE A 11 7.84 -9.53 12.28
C PHE A 11 6.49 -10.17 12.58
N ILE A 12 6.45 -11.48 12.46
CA ILE A 12 5.31 -12.30 12.83
C ILE A 12 5.80 -13.47 13.71
N PRO A 13 4.91 -14.06 14.53
CA PRO A 13 5.26 -15.26 15.28
C PRO A 13 5.74 -16.37 14.32
N PRO A 14 6.95 -16.93 14.50
CA PRO A 14 7.45 -18.01 13.66
C PRO A 14 6.70 -19.32 13.92
N LEU A 15 6.13 -19.49 15.12
CA LEU A 15 5.33 -20.63 15.55
C LEU A 15 4.12 -20.14 16.38
N GLY A 16 3.04 -20.92 16.40
CA GLY A 16 1.82 -20.59 17.15
C GLY A 16 0.87 -19.63 16.40
N LYS A 17 -0.26 -19.31 17.03
CA LYS A 17 -1.29 -18.37 16.51
C LYS A 17 -1.73 -17.45 17.65
N GLY A 18 -2.25 -16.27 17.31
CA GLY A 18 -2.75 -15.28 18.27
C GLY A 18 -1.79 -14.11 18.46
N GLU A 19 -2.30 -13.01 19.01
CA GLU A 19 -1.56 -11.75 19.18
C GLU A 19 -0.44 -11.85 20.23
N ASP A 20 -0.60 -12.74 21.22
CA ASP A 20 0.38 -12.96 22.29
C ASP A 20 1.49 -13.97 21.93
N ALA A 21 1.48 -14.53 20.71
CA ALA A 21 2.48 -15.51 20.32
C ALA A 21 3.88 -14.86 20.18
N PRO A 22 4.96 -15.48 20.71
CA PRO A 22 6.30 -14.89 20.67
C PRO A 22 6.81 -14.66 19.24
N LEU A 23 7.51 -13.54 18.99
CA LEU A 23 8.14 -13.24 17.69
C LEU A 23 9.46 -13.96 17.45
N VAL A 24 10.00 -14.62 18.49
CA VAL A 24 11.24 -15.40 18.43
C VAL A 24 10.97 -16.75 19.07
N HIS A 25 11.37 -17.83 18.40
CA HIS A 25 11.42 -19.15 19.00
C HIS A 25 12.89 -19.53 19.22
N GLU A 26 13.25 -19.79 20.47
CA GLU A 26 14.59 -20.28 20.85
C GLU A 26 14.54 -21.80 21.05
N SER A 27 15.57 -22.49 20.56
CA SER A 27 15.77 -23.91 20.80
C SER A 27 17.25 -24.26 20.70
N GLY A 28 17.84 -24.72 21.80
CA GLY A 28 19.23 -25.19 21.82
C GLY A 28 20.26 -24.11 21.45
N GLY A 29 20.00 -22.84 21.79
CA GLY A 29 20.86 -21.71 21.42
C GLY A 29 20.65 -21.18 20.00
N PHE A 30 19.70 -21.75 19.24
CA PHE A 30 19.29 -21.24 17.93
C PHE A 30 18.04 -20.37 18.06
N TYR A 31 17.98 -19.31 17.26
CA TYR A 31 16.85 -18.39 17.21
C TYR A 31 16.17 -18.46 15.85
N LEU A 32 14.89 -18.81 15.85
CA LEU A 32 14.02 -18.74 14.68
C LEU A 32 13.19 -17.47 14.76
N VAL A 33 13.22 -16.70 13.66
CA VAL A 33 12.42 -15.48 13.47
C VAL A 33 11.70 -15.54 12.13
N ALA A 34 10.55 -14.88 12.04
CA ALA A 34 9.79 -14.79 10.80
C ALA A 34 9.38 -13.34 10.53
N ALA A 35 9.46 -12.93 9.27
CA ALA A 35 8.96 -11.65 8.81
C ALA A 35 8.02 -11.87 7.63
N ARG A 36 6.94 -11.08 7.59
CA ARG A 36 5.95 -11.11 6.51
C ARG A 36 5.96 -9.78 5.78
N LYS A 37 5.95 -9.89 4.45
CA LYS A 37 5.64 -8.79 3.54
C LYS A 37 4.22 -8.99 3.04
N GLU A 38 3.37 -7.99 3.20
CA GLU A 38 2.07 -7.94 2.51
C GLU A 38 2.14 -6.88 1.42
N GLU A 39 1.71 -7.26 0.22
CA GLU A 39 1.74 -6.39 -0.95
C GLU A 39 0.33 -6.27 -1.51
N ARG A 40 -0.21 -5.05 -1.52
CA ARG A 40 -1.49 -4.77 -2.18
C ARG A 40 -1.21 -4.55 -3.66
N ILE A 41 -1.61 -5.51 -4.48
CA ILE A 41 -1.56 -5.36 -5.93
C ILE A 41 -2.70 -4.44 -6.34
N LEU A 42 -2.41 -3.17 -6.59
CA LEU A 42 -3.32 -2.28 -7.30
C LEU A 42 -3.05 -2.43 -8.80
N PRO A 43 -4.01 -2.94 -9.60
CA PRO A 43 -3.87 -2.95 -11.05
C PRO A 43 -3.69 -1.53 -11.58
N GLY A 44 -2.83 -1.37 -12.59
CA GLY A 44 -2.62 -0.07 -13.23
C GLY A 44 -3.89 0.54 -13.85
N SER A 45 -4.93 -0.28 -14.11
CA SER A 45 -6.25 0.20 -14.52
C SER A 45 -6.94 1.00 -13.42
N VAL A 46 -6.97 0.48 -12.18
CA VAL A 46 -7.61 1.17 -11.05
C VAL A 46 -7.00 2.54 -10.80
N VAL A 47 -5.66 2.64 -10.90
CA VAL A 47 -4.95 3.93 -10.77
C VAL A 47 -5.31 4.89 -11.90
N ARG A 48 -5.44 4.38 -13.14
CA ARG A 48 -5.82 5.21 -14.30
C ARG A 48 -7.26 5.70 -14.21
N ASP A 49 -8.17 4.84 -13.77
CA ASP A 49 -9.59 5.16 -13.66
C ASP A 49 -9.81 6.24 -12.59
N ALA A 50 -9.22 6.06 -11.40
CA ALA A 50 -9.28 7.06 -10.32
C ALA A 50 -8.63 8.41 -10.70
N LEU A 51 -7.52 8.38 -11.45
CA LEU A 51 -6.89 9.60 -11.97
C LEU A 51 -7.79 10.31 -12.99
N THR A 52 -8.47 9.55 -13.84
CA THR A 52 -9.38 10.11 -14.85
C THR A 52 -10.59 10.77 -14.18
N GLU A 53 -11.19 10.11 -13.20
CA GLU A 53 -12.30 10.64 -12.38
C GLU A 53 -11.90 11.95 -11.69
N LYS A 54 -10.75 11.99 -10.98
CA LYS A 54 -10.24 13.24 -10.37
C LYS A 54 -10.01 14.36 -11.39
N VAL A 55 -9.49 14.04 -12.58
CA VAL A 55 -9.29 15.03 -13.64
C VAL A 55 -10.64 15.59 -14.10
N GLU A 56 -11.60 14.74 -14.41
CA GLU A 56 -12.95 15.15 -14.84
C GLU A 56 -13.65 16.04 -13.80
N GLU A 57 -13.53 15.71 -12.51
CA GLU A 57 -14.04 16.53 -11.41
C GLU A 57 -13.42 17.94 -11.41
N ILE A 58 -12.10 18.05 -11.54
CA ILE A 58 -11.39 19.33 -11.56
C ILE A 58 -11.77 20.15 -12.80
N GLU A 59 -11.81 19.52 -13.97
CA GLU A 59 -12.14 20.20 -15.22
C GLU A 59 -13.58 20.72 -15.19
N THR A 60 -14.51 19.94 -14.64
CA THR A 60 -15.91 20.34 -14.45
C THR A 60 -16.04 21.48 -13.44
N ALA A 61 -15.39 21.37 -12.28
CA ALA A 61 -15.51 22.35 -11.21
C ALA A 61 -14.84 23.69 -11.53
N GLN A 62 -13.71 23.67 -12.25
CA GLN A 62 -12.88 24.84 -12.50
C GLN A 62 -12.96 25.36 -13.94
N SER A 63 -13.71 24.68 -14.81
CA SER A 63 -13.86 25.05 -16.23
C SER A 63 -12.53 25.27 -16.96
N ARG A 64 -11.52 24.47 -16.62
CA ARG A 64 -10.17 24.51 -17.21
C ARG A 64 -9.67 23.11 -17.45
N LYS A 65 -8.62 22.97 -18.26
CA LYS A 65 -7.96 21.67 -18.47
C LYS A 65 -6.94 21.37 -17.38
N VAL A 66 -6.76 20.08 -17.08
CA VAL A 66 -5.66 19.57 -16.26
C VAL A 66 -4.51 19.15 -17.17
N TYR A 67 -3.37 19.83 -17.05
CA TYR A 67 -2.19 19.57 -17.89
C TYR A 67 -1.24 18.55 -17.24
N LYS A 68 -0.29 18.04 -18.03
CA LYS A 68 0.62 16.94 -17.66
C LYS A 68 1.24 17.10 -16.27
N LYS A 69 1.79 18.27 -15.94
CA LYS A 69 2.47 18.51 -14.64
C LYS A 69 1.52 18.30 -13.45
N GLU A 70 0.30 18.78 -13.55
CA GLU A 70 -0.71 18.66 -12.49
C GLU A 70 -1.28 17.23 -12.45
N ARG A 71 -1.53 16.63 -13.62
CA ARG A 71 -1.96 15.22 -13.70
C ARG A 71 -0.94 14.26 -13.09
N ASP A 72 0.35 14.52 -13.29
CA ASP A 72 1.42 13.71 -12.69
C ASP A 72 1.44 13.88 -11.16
N GLN A 73 1.18 15.09 -10.63
CA GLN A 73 1.01 15.32 -9.18
C GLN A 73 -0.21 14.56 -8.61
N LEU A 74 -1.36 14.60 -9.30
CA LEU A 74 -2.59 13.90 -8.90
C LEU A 74 -2.46 12.38 -8.85
N LYS A 75 -1.50 11.82 -9.61
CA LYS A 75 -1.24 10.39 -9.67
C LYS A 75 -0.39 9.89 -8.49
N ASP A 76 0.46 10.76 -7.95
CA ASP A 76 1.34 10.45 -6.82
C ASP A 76 0.63 10.61 -5.46
N GLU A 77 -0.51 11.31 -5.43
CA GLU A 77 -1.47 11.41 -4.32
C GLU A 77 -2.45 10.24 -4.22
#